data_AF-A0A3N5SYH3-F1
#
_entry.id   AF-A0A3N5SYH3-F1
#
_cell.length_a   1.000
_cell.length_b   1.000
_cell.length_c   1.000
_cell.angle_alpha   90.00
_cell.angle_beta   90.00
_cell.angle_gamma   90.00
#
_symmetry.space_group_name_H-M   'P 1'
#
loop_
_entity.id
_entity.type
_entity.pdbx_description
1 polymer ?
#
loop_
_entity_poly.entity_id
_entity_poly.type
_entity_poly.pdbx_seq_one_letter_code
_entity_poly.pdbx_strand_id
1 'polypeptide(L)'
;MDGIFGVGLAEMVIIALALFIIGGPTNTAKWARQLGVWVRQGRQMWAQVMADLESELGPEGKELMDTARELGKGAREVTSVSSPKRLVGNTLKMIESAVDLDDEESKPAAPASADAPTSSDADSQESTASSNGKKYNAWLPPDLRQ
;
A
#
# COMPACT_ATOMS: atom_id res chain seq x y z
N MET A 1 -15.67 -11.09 9.89
CA MET A 1 -14.83 -10.91 11.09
C MET A 1 -14.33 -9.49 11.03
N ASP A 2 -15.10 -8.60 11.62
CA ASP A 2 -15.03 -7.20 11.24
C ASP A 2 -14.18 -6.53 12.30
N GLY A 3 -13.04 -5.96 11.89
CA GLY A 3 -12.08 -5.39 12.83
C GLY A 3 -12.62 -4.12 13.49
N ILE A 4 -11.83 -3.57 14.42
CA ILE A 4 -12.11 -2.33 15.17
C ILE A 4 -12.43 -1.08 14.29
N PHE A 5 -12.20 -1.16 12.97
CA PHE A 5 -12.55 -0.12 11.99
C PHE A 5 -13.43 -0.62 10.83
N GLY A 6 -14.12 -1.75 10.98
CA GLY A 6 -14.79 -2.43 9.85
C GLY A 6 -13.81 -3.03 8.83
N VAL A 7 -12.52 -3.14 9.20
CA VAL A 7 -11.43 -3.67 8.38
C VAL A 7 -10.67 -4.71 9.23
N GLY A 8 -10.74 -5.98 8.82
CA GLY A 8 -10.05 -7.09 9.44
C GLY A 8 -8.60 -7.27 8.98
N LEU A 9 -7.89 -8.22 9.59
CA LEU A 9 -6.49 -8.52 9.26
C LEU A 9 -6.30 -8.91 7.78
N ALA A 10 -7.24 -9.67 7.21
CA ALA A 10 -7.21 -10.07 5.81
C ALA A 10 -7.33 -8.86 4.86
N GLU A 11 -8.19 -7.90 5.19
CA GLU A 11 -8.40 -6.69 4.39
C GLU A 11 -7.20 -5.74 4.51
N MET A 12 -6.57 -5.64 5.68
CA MET A 12 -5.27 -4.95 5.83
C MET A 12 -4.18 -5.55 4.94
N VAL A 13 -4.16 -6.88 4.74
CA VAL A 13 -3.22 -7.54 3.79
C VAL A 13 -3.58 -7.21 2.34
N ILE A 14 -4.87 -7.17 1.98
CA ILE A 14 -5.32 -6.77 0.64
C ILE A 14 -4.94 -5.30 0.35
N ILE A 15 -5.17 -4.39 1.30
CA ILE A 15 -4.77 -2.98 1.20
C ILE A 15 -3.25 -2.86 1.09
N ALA A 16 -2.49 -3.60 1.90
CA ALA A 16 -1.03 -3.60 1.82
C ALA A 16 -0.54 -4.10 0.45
N LEU A 17 -1.16 -5.13 -0.13
CA LEU A 17 -0.84 -5.62 -1.47
C LEU A 17 -1.21 -4.61 -2.56
N ALA A 18 -2.37 -3.95 -2.46
CA ALA A 18 -2.77 -2.89 -3.39
C ALA A 18 -1.78 -1.71 -3.36
N LEU A 19 -1.38 -1.26 -2.17
CA LEU A 19 -0.35 -0.24 -2.00
C LEU A 19 1.03 -0.69 -2.51
N PHE A 20 1.36 -1.98 -2.38
CA PHE A 20 2.60 -2.57 -2.88
C PHE A 20 2.66 -2.60 -4.41
N ILE A 21 1.53 -2.86 -5.06
CA ILE A 21 1.37 -2.79 -6.52
C ILE A 21 1.42 -1.33 -7.01
N ILE A 22 0.62 -0.44 -6.41
CA ILE A 22 0.46 0.95 -6.86
C ILE A 22 1.69 1.81 -6.54
N GLY A 23 2.19 1.74 -5.29
CA GLY A 23 3.35 2.51 -4.84
C GLY A 23 4.70 1.85 -5.15
N GLY A 24 4.67 0.60 -5.62
CA GLY A 24 5.85 -0.23 -5.86
C GLY A 24 6.47 -0.84 -4.60
N PRO A 25 7.20 -1.96 -4.74
CA PRO A 25 7.78 -2.72 -3.63
C PRO A 25 8.82 -1.92 -2.83
N THR A 26 9.52 -0.99 -3.49
CA THR A 26 10.62 -0.23 -2.90
C THR A 26 10.16 0.91 -2.00
N ASN A 27 8.92 1.41 -2.15
CA ASN A 27 8.45 2.58 -1.41
C ASN A 27 7.63 2.18 -0.19
N THR A 28 6.65 1.28 -0.35
CA THR A 28 5.86 0.72 0.78
C THR A 28 6.75 0.12 1.86
N ALA A 29 7.79 -0.62 1.49
CA ALA A 29 8.76 -1.18 2.42
C ALA A 29 9.60 -0.11 3.17
N LYS A 30 9.84 1.08 2.57
CA LYS A 30 10.50 2.21 3.27
C LYS A 30 9.55 2.82 4.30
N TRP A 31 8.29 3.08 3.93
CA TRP A 31 7.27 3.62 4.83
C TRP A 31 7.01 2.68 6.03
N ALA A 32 6.94 1.37 5.79
CA ALA A 32 6.77 0.37 6.84
C ALA A 32 7.92 0.37 7.88
N ARG A 33 9.17 0.60 7.44
CA ARG A 33 10.32 0.74 8.35
C ARG A 33 10.22 1.98 9.23
N GLN A 34 9.77 3.11 8.67
CA GLN A 34 9.58 4.36 9.42
C GLN A 34 8.45 4.21 10.46
N LEU A 35 7.30 3.66 10.04
CA LEU A 35 6.17 3.33 10.93
C LEU A 35 6.59 2.38 12.06
N GLY A 36 7.39 1.35 11.78
CA GLY A 36 7.86 0.41 12.80
C GLY A 36 8.68 1.07 13.92
N VAL A 37 9.48 2.10 13.60
CA VAL A 37 10.23 2.87 14.61
C VAL A 37 9.27 3.72 15.46
N TRP A 38 8.25 4.34 14.85
CA TRP A 38 7.24 5.12 15.56
C TRP A 38 6.35 4.25 16.47
N VAL A 39 5.93 3.07 16.00
CA VAL A 39 5.18 2.09 16.82
C VAL A 39 6.00 1.65 18.04
N ARG A 40 7.31 1.45 17.90
CA ARG A 40 8.20 1.16 19.03
C ARG A 40 8.22 2.30 20.06
N GLN A 41 8.25 3.56 19.62
CA GLN A 41 8.23 4.73 20.51
C GLN A 41 6.87 4.91 21.19
N GLY A 42 5.77 4.84 20.42
CA GLY A 42 4.41 4.94 20.95
C GLY A 42 4.09 3.87 22.01
N ARG A 43 4.61 2.65 21.85
CA ARG A 43 4.49 1.59 22.87
C ARG A 43 5.16 1.93 24.20
N GLN A 44 6.25 2.70 24.19
CA GLN A 44 6.94 3.14 25.42
C GLN A 44 6.18 4.28 26.10
N MET A 45 5.65 5.23 25.32
CA MET A 45 4.79 6.30 25.84
C MET A 45 3.49 5.76 26.44
N TRP A 46 2.85 4.80 25.75
CA TRP A 46 1.64 4.14 26.24
C TRP A 46 1.86 3.41 27.58
N ALA A 47 3.04 2.84 27.81
CA ALA A 47 3.36 2.17 29.08
C ALA A 47 3.44 3.14 30.27
N GLN A 48 3.80 4.41 30.05
CA GLN A 48 3.75 5.45 31.09
C GLN A 48 2.31 5.86 31.37
N VAL A 49 1.55 6.17 30.32
CA VAL A 49 0.10 6.47 30.42
C VAL A 49 -0.64 5.35 31.17
N MET A 50 -0.35 4.08 30.89
CA MET A 50 -0.98 2.97 31.60
C MET A 50 -0.57 2.85 33.08
N ALA A 51 0.65 3.24 33.44
CA ALA A 51 1.10 3.28 34.83
C ALA A 51 0.45 4.43 35.61
N ASP A 52 0.29 5.59 34.97
CA ASP A 52 -0.42 6.74 35.53
C ASP A 52 -1.93 6.41 35.70
N LEU A 53 -2.55 5.76 34.71
CA LEU A 53 -3.92 5.24 34.80
C LEU A 53 -4.07 4.16 35.89
N GLU A 54 -3.07 3.29 36.13
CA GLU A 54 -3.08 2.32 37.23
C GLU A 54 -2.99 3.02 38.60
N SER A 55 -2.28 4.16 38.67
CA SER A 55 -2.22 4.99 39.88
C SER A 55 -3.51 5.78 40.15
N GLU A 56 -4.32 6.09 39.14
CA GLU A 56 -5.54 6.91 39.29
C GLU A 56 -6.86 6.10 39.30
N LEU A 57 -7.00 5.05 38.48
CA LEU A 57 -8.27 4.29 38.37
C LEU A 57 -8.39 3.08 39.32
N GLY A 58 -7.29 2.67 39.97
CA GLY A 58 -7.32 1.56 40.93
C GLY A 58 -7.86 0.24 40.33
N PRO A 59 -8.86 -0.42 40.95
CA PRO A 59 -9.26 -1.79 40.57
C PRO A 59 -9.79 -1.93 39.12
N GLU A 60 -10.41 -0.90 38.55
CA GLU A 60 -10.96 -0.97 37.18
C GLU A 60 -9.85 -1.01 36.10
N GLY A 61 -8.71 -0.37 36.35
CA GLY A 61 -7.55 -0.46 35.45
C GLY A 61 -6.99 -1.89 35.34
N LYS A 62 -7.22 -2.72 36.36
CA LYS A 62 -6.75 -4.10 36.43
C LYS A 62 -7.49 -5.02 35.46
N GLU A 63 -8.81 -4.89 35.36
CA GLU A 63 -9.63 -5.68 34.44
C GLU A 63 -9.30 -5.35 32.96
N LEU A 64 -9.05 -4.08 32.67
CA LEU A 64 -8.60 -3.63 31.34
C LEU A 64 -7.20 -4.17 31.01
N MET A 65 -6.30 -4.19 31.99
CA MET A 65 -4.95 -4.75 31.84
C MET A 65 -4.98 -6.28 31.61
N ASP A 66 -5.82 -7.00 32.34
CA ASP A 66 -6.00 -8.45 32.14
C ASP A 66 -6.62 -8.76 30.77
N THR A 67 -7.64 -8.00 30.36
CA THR A 67 -8.24 -8.09 29.01
C THR A 67 -7.20 -7.83 27.92
N ALA A 68 -6.40 -6.77 28.05
CA ALA A 68 -5.33 -6.45 27.10
C ALA A 68 -4.24 -7.54 27.07
N ARG A 69 -3.96 -8.18 28.21
CA ARG A 69 -2.96 -9.25 28.33
C ARG A 69 -3.47 -10.58 27.78
N GLU A 70 -4.77 -10.87 27.91
CA GLU A 70 -5.43 -11.99 27.26
C GLU A 70 -5.49 -11.81 25.74
N LEU A 71 -5.88 -10.63 25.26
CA LEU A 71 -5.82 -10.27 23.84
C LEU A 71 -4.39 -10.41 23.29
N GLY A 72 -3.37 -9.99 24.06
CA GLY A 72 -1.96 -10.15 23.71
C GLY A 72 -1.50 -11.62 23.64
N LYS A 73 -2.06 -12.52 24.47
CA LYS A 73 -1.83 -13.98 24.36
C LYS A 73 -2.52 -14.53 23.10
N GLY A 74 -3.79 -14.21 22.89
CA GLY A 74 -4.57 -14.66 21.72
C GLY A 74 -3.93 -14.23 20.39
N ALA A 75 -3.47 -12.97 20.29
CA ALA A 75 -2.75 -12.47 19.12
C ALA A 75 -1.44 -13.24 18.85
N ARG A 76 -0.74 -13.67 19.92
CA ARG A 76 0.48 -14.46 19.79
C ARG A 76 0.21 -15.92 19.40
N GLU A 77 -0.92 -16.48 19.80
CA GLU A 77 -1.36 -17.81 19.37
C GLU A 77 -1.77 -17.82 17.88
N VAL A 78 -2.45 -16.79 17.40
CA VAL A 78 -2.76 -16.64 15.96
C VAL A 78 -1.48 -16.58 15.11
N THR A 79 -0.41 -15.97 15.64
CA THR A 79 0.89 -15.88 14.96
C THR A 79 1.76 -17.16 15.08
N SER A 80 1.47 -18.07 16.03
CA SER A 80 2.16 -19.36 16.14
C SER A 80 1.52 -20.43 15.25
N VAL A 81 0.18 -20.45 15.18
CA VAL A 81 -0.61 -21.38 14.35
C VAL A 81 -0.36 -21.14 12.86
N SER A 82 -0.15 -19.88 12.45
CA SER A 82 0.32 -19.55 11.10
C SER A 82 1.85 -19.72 11.02
N SER A 83 2.31 -20.78 10.34
CA SER A 83 3.74 -21.03 10.07
C SER A 83 4.13 -20.65 8.63
N PRO A 84 4.22 -19.34 8.27
CA PRO A 84 4.41 -18.88 6.90
C PRO A 84 5.72 -19.39 6.28
N LYS A 85 6.75 -19.68 7.08
CA LYS A 85 8.03 -20.23 6.60
C LYS A 85 7.87 -21.53 5.80
N ARG A 86 6.94 -22.42 6.17
CA ARG A 86 6.72 -23.68 5.44
C ARG A 86 5.97 -23.46 4.14
N LEU A 87 4.99 -22.56 4.15
CA LEU A 87 4.18 -22.23 2.98
C LEU A 87 5.02 -21.49 1.92
N VAL A 88 5.77 -20.46 2.34
CA VAL A 88 6.64 -19.66 1.48
C VAL A 88 7.75 -20.51 0.85
N GLY A 89 8.33 -21.47 1.59
CA GLY A 89 9.33 -22.39 1.05
C GLY A 89 8.79 -23.25 -0.11
N ASN A 90 7.56 -23.76 0.02
CA ASN A 90 6.93 -24.54 -1.05
C ASN A 90 6.51 -23.68 -2.24
N THR A 91 5.96 -22.48 -2.03
CA THR A 91 5.56 -21.59 -3.13
C THR A 91 6.76 -21.04 -3.89
N LEU A 92 7.86 -20.72 -3.18
CA LEU A 92 9.09 -20.22 -3.83
C LEU A 92 9.70 -21.30 -4.73
N LYS A 93 9.74 -22.56 -4.27
CA LYS A 93 10.21 -23.69 -5.07
C LYS A 93 9.35 -23.93 -6.32
N MET A 94 8.03 -23.69 -6.23
CA MET A 94 7.11 -23.83 -7.36
C MET A 94 7.28 -22.71 -8.40
N ILE A 95 7.57 -21.48 -7.94
CA ILE A 95 7.89 -20.33 -8.80
C ILE A 95 9.24 -20.52 -9.50
N GLU A 96 10.25 -20.99 -8.77
CA GLU A 96 11.58 -21.32 -9.31
C GLU A 96 11.47 -22.35 -10.45
N SER A 97 10.70 -23.43 -10.25
CA SER A 97 10.44 -24.44 -11.30
C SER A 97 9.57 -23.97 -12.46
N ALA A 98 8.93 -22.80 -12.38
CA ALA A 98 8.16 -22.22 -13.47
C ALA A 98 9.01 -21.21 -14.28
N VAL A 99 9.90 -20.47 -13.63
CA VAL A 99 10.84 -19.54 -14.26
C VAL A 99 11.86 -20.28 -15.15
N ASP A 100 12.30 -21.48 -14.74
CA ASP A 100 13.21 -22.33 -15.53
C ASP A 100 12.62 -22.82 -16.88
N LEU A 101 11.33 -22.53 -17.16
CA LEU A 101 10.64 -22.96 -18.38
C LEU A 101 10.48 -21.85 -19.44
N ASP A 102 10.77 -20.59 -19.11
CA ASP A 102 10.61 -19.45 -20.04
C ASP A 102 11.88 -19.14 -20.89
N ASP A 103 13.03 -19.80 -20.62
CA ASP A 103 14.29 -19.58 -21.38
C ASP A 103 14.32 -20.28 -22.76
N GLU A 104 13.38 -21.16 -23.09
CA GLU A 104 13.35 -21.96 -24.34
C GLU A 104 12.31 -21.51 -25.39
N GLU A 105 11.78 -20.28 -25.36
CA GLU A 105 10.98 -19.74 -26.49
C GLU A 105 11.36 -18.32 -26.97
N SER A 106 12.67 -18.10 -27.16
CA SER A 106 13.18 -16.92 -27.88
C SER A 106 13.03 -17.05 -29.40
N LYS A 107 11.83 -16.80 -29.95
CA LYS A 107 11.63 -16.56 -31.40
C LYS A 107 10.81 -15.29 -31.67
N PRO A 108 11.44 -14.17 -32.08
CA PRO A 108 10.73 -12.91 -32.29
C PRO A 108 9.94 -12.92 -33.60
N ALA A 109 8.62 -12.71 -33.49
CA ALA A 109 7.75 -12.38 -34.62
C ALA A 109 7.19 -10.96 -34.43
N ALA A 110 7.62 -10.05 -35.30
CA ALA A 110 7.14 -8.67 -35.41
C ALA A 110 6.79 -8.36 -36.87
N PRO A 111 6.17 -7.21 -37.19
CA PRO A 111 4.72 -7.03 -37.13
C PRO A 111 4.09 -6.91 -38.53
N ALA A 112 2.81 -7.24 -38.67
CA ALA A 112 2.05 -7.02 -39.91
C ALA A 112 1.13 -5.80 -39.79
N SER A 113 1.36 -4.78 -40.62
CA SER A 113 0.54 -3.57 -40.76
C SER A 113 -0.51 -3.70 -41.86
N ALA A 114 -1.45 -2.74 -41.90
CA ALA A 114 -2.51 -2.52 -42.91
C ALA A 114 -3.65 -3.57 -42.89
N ASP A 115 -4.94 -3.20 -42.93
CA ASP A 115 -5.52 -2.21 -43.83
C ASP A 115 -6.70 -1.39 -43.24
N ALA A 116 -6.93 -0.22 -43.84
CA ALA A 116 -8.18 0.55 -43.77
C ALA A 116 -8.43 1.21 -45.13
N PRO A 117 -9.66 1.12 -45.68
CA PRO A 117 -10.51 2.31 -45.88
C PRO A 117 -12.02 1.98 -45.68
N THR A 118 -13.04 2.83 -45.90
CA THR A 118 -13.15 4.15 -46.56
C THR A 118 -14.23 5.05 -45.90
N SER A 119 -14.22 6.32 -46.30
CA SER A 119 -15.12 7.46 -46.01
C SER A 119 -16.63 7.33 -46.34
N SER A 120 -17.42 8.16 -45.64
CA SER A 120 -18.46 9.08 -46.18
C SER A 120 -18.70 10.13 -45.07
N ASP A 121 -18.38 11.42 -45.24
CA ASP A 121 -19.13 12.47 -45.96
C ASP A 121 -20.60 12.58 -45.49
N ALA A 122 -21.16 13.74 -45.13
CA ALA A 122 -20.73 15.15 -45.27
C ALA A 122 -21.21 16.00 -44.06
N ASP A 123 -20.38 16.92 -43.54
CA ASP A 123 -20.38 18.39 -43.80
C ASP A 123 -21.59 19.20 -43.32
N SER A 124 -21.31 20.15 -42.41
CA SER A 124 -21.92 21.48 -42.32
C SER A 124 -21.12 22.35 -41.35
N GLN A 125 -20.34 23.26 -41.95
CA GLN A 125 -19.89 24.56 -41.45
C GLN A 125 -20.93 25.30 -40.55
N GLU A 126 -20.63 26.32 -39.73
CA GLU A 126 -19.41 26.99 -39.25
C GLU A 126 -19.90 28.15 -38.33
N SER A 127 -19.26 28.45 -37.19
CA SER A 127 -19.26 29.80 -36.57
C SER A 127 -18.43 29.93 -35.28
N THR A 128 -17.23 30.48 -35.45
CA THR A 128 -16.66 31.61 -34.67
C THR A 128 -16.99 31.78 -33.17
N ALA A 129 -16.03 31.46 -32.29
CA ALA A 129 -15.79 32.18 -31.01
C ALA A 129 -14.40 31.87 -30.39
N SER A 130 -13.30 32.20 -31.08
CA SER A 130 -11.96 32.07 -30.50
C SER A 130 -11.47 33.40 -29.89
N SER A 131 -11.51 33.51 -28.56
CA SER A 131 -10.58 34.32 -27.75
C SER A 131 -10.91 34.23 -26.24
N ASN A 132 -10.30 33.27 -25.54
CA ASN A 132 -10.20 33.33 -24.07
C ASN A 132 -8.83 32.84 -23.58
N GLY A 133 -7.76 33.35 -24.20
CA GLY A 133 -6.39 33.05 -23.81
C GLY A 133 -5.93 33.88 -22.61
N LYS A 134 -6.39 33.57 -21.40
CA LYS A 134 -5.71 34.05 -20.17
C LYS A 134 -4.37 33.31 -20.02
N LYS A 135 -3.33 33.88 -20.63
CA LYS A 135 -1.94 33.43 -20.48
C LYS A 135 -1.43 33.88 -19.11
N TYR A 136 -1.44 32.99 -18.12
CA TYR A 136 -0.75 33.21 -16.85
C TYR A 136 0.69 32.75 -16.98
N ASN A 137 1.64 33.70 -16.95
CA ASN A 137 3.06 33.40 -16.99
C ASN A 137 3.47 32.80 -15.63
N ALA A 138 3.91 31.55 -15.62
CA ALA A 138 4.50 30.92 -14.45
C ALA A 138 5.97 31.32 -14.31
N TRP A 139 6.40 31.56 -13.07
CA TRP A 139 7.79 31.75 -12.63
C TRP A 139 8.51 33.05 -13.08
N LEU A 140 8.70 33.93 -12.11
CA LEU A 140 9.78 34.92 -12.08
C LEU A 140 10.71 34.54 -10.90
N PRO A 141 12.02 34.32 -11.10
CA PRO A 141 12.95 34.14 -9.98
C PRO A 141 13.18 35.49 -9.26
N PRO A 142 13.46 35.50 -7.94
CA PRO A 142 13.80 36.72 -7.22
C PRO A 142 15.17 37.25 -7.67
N ASP A 143 15.23 38.53 -8.04
CA ASP A 143 16.47 39.21 -8.41
C ASP A 143 17.41 39.33 -7.21
N LEU A 144 18.61 38.76 -7.35
CA LEU A 144 19.73 38.90 -6.41
C LEU A 144 20.70 39.95 -6.96
N ARG A 145 20.50 41.23 -6.65
CA ARG A 145 21.57 42.24 -6.77
C ARG A 145 21.50 43.38 -5.74
N GLN A 146 22.58 43.41 -4.93
CA GLN A 146 23.32 44.55 -4.37
C GLN A 146 22.52 45.61 -3.61
#